data_AF-A0A7E4WE36-F1
#
_entry.id   AF-A0A7E4WE36-F1
#
_cell.length_a   1.000
_cell.length_b   1.000
_cell.length_c   1.000
_cell.angle_alpha   90.00
_cell.angle_beta   90.00
_cell.angle_gamma   90.00
#
_symmetry.space_group_name_H-M   'P 1'
#
loop_
_entity.id
_entity.type
_entity.pdbx_description
1 polymer ?
#
loop_
_entity_poly.entity_id
_entity_poly.type
_entity_poly.pdbx_seq_one_letter_code
_entity_poly.pdbx_strand_id
1 'polypeptide(L)'
;MTLGGGGYTLRNVARCWANETAIIVDQDDVISPTIPETSEYREFFAAEQFKLKPELARKWENQNTKEYLELLRQETVENLRGLKHAPSVQMQPEQHFEESFIDFMRNPKKLKGKKNKKDPPRDG
;
A
#
# COMPACT_ATOMS: atom_id res chain seq x y z
N MET A 1 9.61 -14.88 1.46
CA MET A 1 10.92 -14.19 1.58
C MET A 1 10.64 -12.78 2.09
N THR A 2 11.36 -12.34 3.11
CA THR A 2 11.26 -10.97 3.66
C THR A 2 12.52 -10.21 3.26
N LEU A 3 12.35 -8.94 2.88
CA LEU A 3 13.42 -8.05 2.45
C LEU A 3 13.23 -6.71 3.13
N GLY A 4 14.33 -5.97 3.31
CA GLY A 4 14.29 -4.59 3.76
C GLY A 4 13.84 -3.63 2.65
N GLY A 5 14.09 -2.35 2.87
CA GLY A 5 13.76 -1.27 1.95
C GLY A 5 14.27 0.08 2.45
N GLY A 6 13.71 1.17 1.93
CA GLY A 6 14.07 2.52 2.34
C GLY A 6 13.66 2.83 3.79
N GLY A 7 14.47 3.68 4.44
CA GLY A 7 14.18 4.20 5.77
C GLY A 7 15.24 5.20 6.19
N TYR A 8 14.83 6.46 6.42
CA TYR A 8 15.79 7.58 6.54
C TYR A 8 16.04 8.03 7.98
N THR A 9 15.33 7.44 8.95
CA THR A 9 15.64 7.61 10.37
C THR A 9 16.19 6.28 10.89
N LEU A 10 17.52 6.12 10.84
CA LEU A 10 18.23 4.85 11.10
C LEU A 10 17.77 4.12 12.37
N ARG A 11 17.54 4.85 13.46
CA ARG A 11 17.07 4.27 14.73
C ARG A 11 15.68 3.66 14.63
N ASN A 12 14.80 4.27 13.85
CA ASN A 12 13.46 3.74 13.63
C ASN A 12 13.49 2.55 12.67
N VAL A 13 14.42 2.54 11.71
CA VAL A 13 14.66 1.36 10.85
C VAL A 13 15.11 0.17 11.69
N ALA A 14 16.11 0.37 12.56
CA ALA A 14 16.58 -0.69 13.45
C ALA A 14 15.47 -1.23 14.36
N ARG A 15 14.66 -0.35 14.97
CA ARG A 15 13.49 -0.76 15.78
C ARG A 15 12.47 -1.54 14.96
N CYS A 16 12.13 -1.05 13.77
CA CYS A 16 11.13 -1.63 12.89
C CYS A 16 11.52 -3.07 12.54
N TRP A 17 12.74 -3.25 12.01
CA TRP A 17 13.20 -4.57 11.58
C TRP A 17 13.42 -5.54 12.74
N ALA A 18 13.91 -5.06 13.89
CA ALA A 18 14.03 -5.90 15.09
C ALA A 18 12.65 -6.42 15.55
N ASN A 19 11.65 -5.54 15.58
CA ASN A 19 10.29 -5.92 15.95
C ASN A 19 9.62 -6.82 14.88
N GLU A 20 9.77 -6.51 13.60
CA GLU A 20 9.22 -7.32 12.51
C GLU A 20 9.87 -8.71 12.48
N THR A 21 11.18 -8.80 12.74
CA THR A 21 11.87 -10.09 12.85
C THR A 21 11.30 -10.92 14.00
N ALA A 22 11.06 -10.31 15.17
CA ALA A 22 10.43 -10.99 16.30
C ALA A 22 9.06 -11.57 15.92
N ILE A 23 8.23 -10.83 15.18
CA ILE A 23 6.95 -11.33 14.67
C ILE A 23 7.15 -12.49 13.69
N ILE A 24 8.09 -12.36 12.76
CA ILE A 24 8.37 -13.40 11.74
C ILE A 24 8.82 -14.73 12.38
N VAL A 25 9.52 -14.67 13.51
CA VAL A 25 9.98 -15.85 14.24
C VAL A 25 9.05 -16.27 15.39
N ASP A 26 7.85 -15.69 15.46
CA ASP A 26 6.85 -15.94 16.52
C ASP A 26 7.39 -15.71 17.94
N GLN A 27 8.15 -14.62 18.14
CA GLN A 27 8.76 -14.19 19.41
C GLN A 27 8.32 -12.77 19.83
N ASP A 28 7.26 -12.23 19.23
CA ASP A 28 6.76 -10.89 19.53
C ASP A 28 6.17 -10.75 20.94
N ASP A 29 5.74 -11.85 21.54
CA ASP A 29 5.26 -11.90 22.94
C ASP A 29 6.39 -11.86 23.98
N VAL A 30 7.61 -12.27 23.61
CA VAL A 30 8.73 -12.41 24.54
C VAL A 30 9.84 -11.37 24.34
N ILE A 31 9.84 -10.66 23.21
CA ILE A 31 10.82 -9.61 22.96
C ILE A 31 10.69 -8.47 23.97
N SER A 32 11.83 -8.04 24.54
CA SER A 32 11.87 -6.94 25.50
C SER A 32 11.35 -5.63 24.87
N PRO A 33 10.49 -4.87 25.58
CA PRO A 33 10.04 -3.55 25.14
C PRO A 33 11.15 -2.48 25.22
N THR A 34 12.26 -2.80 25.87
CA THR A 34 13.42 -1.91 26.06
C THR A 34 14.61 -2.44 25.27
N ILE A 35 15.37 -1.52 24.65
CA ILE A 35 16.59 -1.84 23.92
C ILE A 35 17.62 -2.49 24.89
N PRO A 36 18.25 -3.62 24.51
CA PRO A 36 19.20 -4.33 25.38
C PRO A 36 20.39 -3.48 25.81
N GLU A 37 20.76 -3.55 27.09
CA GLU A 37 21.93 -2.86 27.67
C GLU A 37 23.26 -3.28 27.03
N THR A 38 23.32 -4.51 26.53
CA THR A 38 24.48 -5.08 25.84
C THR A 38 24.68 -4.56 24.42
N SER A 39 23.74 -3.78 23.88
CA SER A 39 23.84 -3.24 22.52
C SER A 39 24.92 -2.15 22.44
N GLU A 40 25.91 -2.31 21.56
CA GLU A 40 26.95 -1.29 21.33
C GLU A 40 26.36 0.07 20.86
N TYR A 41 25.20 0.04 20.21
CA TYR A 41 24.50 1.22 19.71
C TYR A 41 23.41 1.73 20.64
N ARG A 42 23.39 1.29 21.91
CA ARG A 42 22.38 1.65 22.92
C ARG A 42 22.08 3.14 22.96
N GLU A 43 23.12 3.97 22.99
CA GLU A 43 23.03 5.42 23.16
C GLU A 43 22.28 6.12 22.04
N PHE A 44 22.29 5.55 20.82
CA PHE A 44 21.52 6.10 19.71
C PHE A 44 20.05 6.21 20.09
N PHE A 45 19.52 5.24 20.85
CA PHE A 45 18.10 5.17 21.20
C PHE A 45 17.70 6.01 22.43
N ALA A 46 18.62 6.82 22.99
CA ALA A 46 18.39 7.59 24.21
C ALA A 46 17.24 8.61 24.11
N ALA A 47 17.08 9.25 22.95
CA ALA A 47 16.06 10.28 22.74
C ALA A 47 14.63 9.79 23.00
N GLU A 48 14.36 8.51 22.73
CA GLU A 48 13.06 7.89 22.96
C GLU A 48 13.08 6.93 24.16
N GLN A 49 13.89 7.26 25.18
CA GLN A 49 14.00 6.53 26.45
C GLN A 49 14.27 5.06 26.26
N PHE A 50 15.07 4.71 25.24
CA PHE A 50 15.50 3.35 25.02
C PHE A 50 14.37 2.36 24.75
N LYS A 51 13.20 2.83 24.32
CA LYS A 51 12.08 1.96 23.97
C LYS A 51 12.26 1.35 22.59
N LEU A 52 11.89 0.08 22.45
CA LEU A 52 11.79 -0.60 21.17
C LEU A 52 10.61 -0.05 20.35
N LYS A 53 9.47 0.16 21.01
CA LYS A 53 8.25 0.76 20.43
C LYS A 53 7.96 2.12 21.09
N PRO A 54 8.69 3.18 20.75
CA PRO A 54 8.43 4.51 21.29
C PRO A 54 7.17 5.12 20.69
N GLU A 55 6.50 5.98 21.45
CA GLU A 55 5.50 6.88 20.89
C GLU A 55 6.21 7.98 20.09
N LEU A 56 6.03 7.95 18.77
CA LEU A 56 6.58 8.95 17.89
C LEU A 56 5.59 10.10 17.73
N ALA A 57 6.08 11.33 17.88
CA ALA A 57 5.26 12.52 17.68
C ALA A 57 4.66 12.53 16.27
N ARG A 58 3.33 12.66 16.19
CA ARG A 58 2.62 12.78 14.93
C ARG A 58 2.91 14.16 14.33
N LYS A 59 3.90 14.21 13.44
CA LYS A 59 4.34 15.47 12.81
C LYS A 59 3.37 16.02 11.76
N TRP A 60 2.46 15.19 11.25
CA TRP A 60 1.65 15.51 10.09
C TRP A 60 0.18 15.13 10.31
N GLU A 61 -0.71 15.99 9.80
CA GLU A 61 -2.14 15.74 9.76
C GLU A 61 -2.47 14.59 8.79
N ASN A 62 -3.46 13.78 9.16
CA ASN A 62 -3.93 12.71 8.26
C ASN A 62 -4.86 13.27 7.20
N GLN A 63 -4.36 13.39 5.98
CA GLN A 63 -5.16 13.79 4.82
C GLN A 63 -5.85 12.60 4.13
N ASN A 64 -5.69 11.37 4.64
CA ASN A 64 -6.36 10.20 4.11
C ASN A 64 -7.78 10.11 4.70
N THR A 65 -8.75 10.70 3.99
CA THR A 65 -10.17 10.60 4.36
C THR A 65 -10.69 9.17 4.18
N LYS A 66 -11.74 8.81 4.93
CA LYS A 66 -12.31 7.46 4.86
C LYS A 66 -12.90 7.19 3.47
N GLU A 67 -13.52 8.20 2.87
CA GLU A 67 -14.15 8.14 1.55
C GLU A 67 -13.10 7.89 0.46
N TYR A 68 -11.94 8.54 0.53
CA TYR A 68 -10.83 8.33 -0.41
C TYR A 68 -10.27 6.90 -0.33
N LEU A 69 -10.04 6.41 0.89
CA LEU A 69 -9.52 5.06 1.11
C LEU A 69 -10.50 3.99 0.64
N GLU A 70 -11.80 4.20 0.86
CA GLU A 70 -12.84 3.26 0.42
C GLU A 70 -12.93 3.19 -1.11
N LEU A 71 -12.84 4.33 -1.80
CA LEU A 71 -12.81 4.36 -3.26
C LEU A 71 -11.61 3.60 -3.83
N LEU A 72 -10.40 3.85 -3.30
CA LEU A 72 -9.18 3.11 -3.71
C LEU A 72 -9.31 1.60 -3.45
N ARG A 73 -9.90 1.21 -2.32
CA ARG A 73 -10.13 -0.19 -1.98
C ARG A 73 -11.05 -0.86 -3.00
N GLN A 74 -12.18 -0.23 -3.33
CA GLN A 74 -13.15 -0.77 -4.28
C GLN A 74 -12.52 -0.96 -5.67
N GLU A 75 -11.79 0.05 -6.15
CA GLU A 75 -11.09 -0.03 -7.44
C GLU A 75 -10.02 -1.12 -7.44
N THR A 76 -9.21 -1.21 -6.38
CA THR A 76 -8.19 -2.27 -6.24
C THR A 76 -8.83 -3.65 -6.27
N VAL A 77 -9.95 -3.86 -5.57
CA VAL A 77 -10.67 -5.13 -5.58
C VAL A 77 -11.24 -5.45 -6.97
N GLU A 78 -11.76 -4.47 -7.70
CA GLU A 78 -12.26 -4.67 -9.06
C GLU A 78 -11.13 -5.04 -10.02
N ASN A 79 -9.97 -4.37 -9.93
CA ASN A 79 -8.78 -4.72 -10.69
C ASN A 79 -8.32 -6.16 -10.39
N LEU A 80 -8.38 -6.58 -9.11
CA LEU A 80 -8.06 -7.95 -8.71
C LEU A 80 -9.07 -8.97 -9.22
N ARG A 81 -10.36 -8.61 -9.40
CA ARG A 81 -11.36 -9.51 -10.01
C ARG A 81 -11.08 -9.79 -11.49
N GLY A 82 -10.46 -8.83 -12.18
CA GLY A 82 -10.03 -8.99 -13.57
C GLY A 82 -8.87 -9.99 -13.72
N LEU A 83 -8.15 -10.31 -12.64
CA LEU A 83 -7.19 -11.40 -12.66
C LEU A 83 -7.97 -12.72 -12.71
N LYS A 84 -7.65 -13.55 -13.73
CA LYS A 84 -8.14 -14.93 -13.78
C LYS A 84 -7.79 -15.58 -12.44
N HIS A 85 -8.81 -15.93 -11.66
CA HIS A 85 -8.58 -16.71 -10.44
C HIS A 85 -7.84 -17.98 -10.86
N ALA A 86 -6.84 -18.39 -10.09
CA ALA A 86 -6.18 -19.68 -10.25
C ALA A 86 -6.70 -20.66 -9.21
N PRO A 87 -7.94 -21.18 -9.30
CA PRO A 87 -8.29 -22.39 -8.59
C PRO A 87 -7.58 -23.51 -9.32
N SER A 88 -6.37 -23.87 -8.85
CA SER A 88 -5.64 -25.07 -9.30
C SER A 88 -5.63 -25.33 -10.82
N VAL A 89 -4.77 -24.59 -11.54
CA VAL A 89 -4.23 -24.88 -12.89
C VAL A 89 -5.09 -25.75 -13.85
N GLN A 90 -5.74 -25.10 -14.83
CA GLN A 90 -5.62 -25.51 -16.23
C GLN A 90 -5.70 -24.27 -17.16
N MET A 91 -4.67 -24.11 -17.99
CA MET A 91 -4.45 -22.95 -18.86
C MET A 91 -5.51 -22.86 -19.98
N GLN A 92 -6.13 -21.69 -20.16
CA GLN A 92 -6.91 -21.35 -21.36
C GLN A 92 -6.52 -19.97 -21.92
N PRO A 93 -6.55 -19.80 -23.25
CA PRO A 93 -5.95 -18.67 -23.95
C PRO A 93 -6.61 -17.32 -23.59
N GLU A 94 -5.80 -16.28 -23.76
CA GLU A 94 -5.99 -14.91 -23.26
C GLU A 94 -7.17 -14.17 -23.91
N GLN A 95 -7.82 -13.30 -23.13
CA GLN A 95 -8.72 -12.28 -23.67
C GLN A 95 -8.06 -10.91 -23.49
N HIS A 96 -8.09 -10.16 -24.59
CA HIS A 96 -7.42 -8.87 -24.79
C HIS A 96 -7.64 -7.86 -23.64
N PHE A 97 -6.56 -7.20 -23.24
CA PHE A 97 -6.59 -6.00 -22.40
C PHE A 97 -7.06 -4.80 -23.24
N GLU A 98 -8.10 -4.11 -22.76
CA GLU A 98 -8.69 -2.94 -23.44
C GLU A 98 -7.81 -1.68 -23.32
N GLU A 99 -7.30 -1.19 -24.44
CA GLU A 99 -6.44 0.01 -24.55
C GLU A 99 -7.10 1.29 -23.99
N SER A 100 -8.42 1.32 -23.93
CA SER A 100 -9.21 2.47 -23.46
C SER A 100 -8.93 2.85 -21.99
N PHE A 101 -8.51 1.89 -21.16
CA PHE A 101 -8.20 2.13 -19.74
C PHE A 101 -6.84 2.81 -19.53
N ILE A 102 -5.83 2.44 -20.31
CA ILE A 102 -4.50 3.09 -20.26
C ILE A 102 -4.62 4.57 -20.64
N ASP A 103 -5.46 4.88 -21.63
CA ASP A 103 -5.70 6.25 -22.07
C ASP A 103 -6.42 7.10 -21.01
N PHE A 104 -7.29 6.50 -20.20
CA PHE A 104 -7.94 7.17 -19.06
C PHE A 104 -6.93 7.50 -17.95
N MET A 105 -6.10 6.54 -17.55
CA MET A 105 -5.05 6.72 -16.53
C MET A 105 -4.05 7.80 -16.94
N ARG A 106 -3.76 7.91 -18.25
CA ARG A 106 -2.85 8.92 -18.78
C ARG A 106 -3.46 10.32 -18.81
N ASN A 107 -4.78 10.46 -19.00
CA ASN A 107 -5.44 11.77 -18.99
C ASN A 107 -6.94 11.71 -18.60
N PRO A 108 -7.26 11.81 -17.31
CA PRO A 108 -8.63 11.62 -16.80
C PRO A 108 -9.61 12.76 -17.18
N LYS A 109 -9.13 13.86 -17.76
CA LYS A 109 -9.97 15.05 -18.07
C LYS A 109 -10.66 15.00 -19.44
N LYS A 110 -10.39 14.02 -20.31
CA LYS A 110 -10.86 14.00 -21.71
C LYS A 110 -12.33 13.60 -21.94
N LEU A 111 -13.06 13.11 -20.95
CA LEU A 111 -14.43 12.59 -21.15
C LEU A 111 -15.56 13.65 -21.06
N LYS A 112 -15.27 14.91 -20.71
CA LYS A 112 -16.27 15.99 -20.71
C LYS A 112 -16.32 16.70 -22.07
N GLY A 113 -16.80 16.05 -23.13
CA GLY A 113 -16.75 16.68 -24.46
C GLY A 113 -17.69 16.21 -25.57
N LYS A 114 -18.45 15.12 -25.42
CA LYS A 114 -19.39 14.70 -26.47
C LYS A 114 -20.83 14.82 -26.00
N LYS A 115 -21.42 16.01 -26.18
CA LYS A 115 -22.89 16.19 -26.18
C LYS A 115 -23.45 15.35 -27.34
N ASN A 116 -24.43 14.51 -27.04
CA ASN A 116 -25.19 13.70 -28.00
C ASN A 116 -25.71 14.57 -29.15
N LYS A 117 -25.24 14.32 -30.38
CA LYS A 117 -25.97 14.74 -31.58
C LYS A 117 -27.19 13.83 -31.67
N LYS A 118 -28.39 14.41 -31.53
CA LYS A 118 -29.65 13.75 -31.90
C LYS A 118 -29.65 13.57 -33.41
N ASP A 119 -29.82 12.33 -33.87
CA ASP A 119 -30.00 12.05 -35.29
C ASP A 119 -31.33 12.65 -35.78
N PRO A 120 -31.38 13.19 -37.03
CA PRO A 120 -32.60 13.76 -37.59
C PRO A 120 -33.63 12.66 -37.95
N PRO A 121 -34.92 13.00 -38.05
CA PRO A 121 -35.97 12.03 -38.33
C PRO A 121 -35.85 11.50 -39.77
N ARG A 122 -36.07 10.20 -39.95
CA ARG A 122 -36.19 9.57 -41.28
C ARG A 122 -37.59 9.85 -41.81
N ASP A 123 -37.68 10.65 -42.87
CA ASP A 123 -38.84 10.68 -43.77
C ASP A 123 -38.81 9.45 -44.69
N GLY A 124 -40.00 8.90 -44.96
CA GLY A 124 -40.22 7.80 -45.92
C GLY A 124 -41.34 6.87 -45.51
#